data_AF-A0A838VPI8-F1
#
_entry.id   AF-A0A838VPI8-F1
#
_cell.length_a   1.000
_cell.length_b   1.000
_cell.length_c   1.000
_cell.angle_alpha   90.00
_cell.angle_beta   90.00
_cell.angle_gamma   90.00
#
_symmetry.space_group_name_H-M   'P 1'
#
loop_
_entity.id
_entity.type
_entity.pdbx_description
1 polymer ?
#
loop_
_entity_poly.entity_id
_entity_poly.type
_entity_poly.pdbx_seq_one_letter_code
_entity_poly.pdbx_strand_id
1 'polypeptide(L)' 'MTTKPNFQQMPMEQLKAYVLAHRNDDEAFHAYIDRRRAASINTVPMTIEEAEAELQRR' A
#
# COMPACT_ATOMS: atom_id res chain seq x y z
N MET A 1 0.14 -17.08 24.94
CA MET A 1 0.39 -15.69 24.49
C MET A 1 0.60 -15.73 22.98
N THR A 2 -0.36 -15.27 22.18
CA THR A 2 -0.21 -15.20 20.72
C THR A 2 0.55 -13.94 20.37
N THR A 3 1.82 -14.08 20.01
CA THR A 3 2.66 -12.97 19.56
C THR A 3 2.18 -12.52 18.18
N LYS A 4 1.62 -11.31 18.08
CA LYS A 4 1.33 -10.70 16.77
C LYS A 4 2.64 -10.50 15.99
N PRO A 5 2.66 -10.79 14.69
CA PRO A 5 3.84 -10.51 13.87
C PRO A 5 4.05 -9.00 13.71
N ASN A 6 5.32 -8.58 13.63
CA ASN A 6 5.66 -7.18 13.35
C ASN A 6 5.43 -6.85 11.88
N PHE A 7 4.26 -6.28 11.56
CA PHE A 7 3.87 -5.90 10.19
C PHE A 7 4.83 -4.89 9.54
N GLN A 8 5.53 -4.07 10.34
CA GLN A 8 6.54 -3.14 9.84
C GLN A 8 7.86 -3.80 9.47
N GLN A 9 8.23 -4.93 10.09
CA GLN A 9 9.47 -5.65 9.80
C GLN A 9 9.27 -6.77 8.77
N MET A 10 8.04 -7.23 8.57
CA MET A 10 7.68 -8.26 7.60
C MET A 10 7.86 -7.76 6.15
N PRO A 11 8.31 -8.57 5.18
CA PRO A 11 8.34 -8.16 3.78
C PRO A 11 6.93 -7.93 3.21
N MET A 12 6.81 -7.01 2.24
CA MET A 12 5.53 -6.57 1.68
C MET A 12 4.67 -7.72 1.13
N GLU A 13 5.30 -8.74 0.53
CA GLU A 13 4.62 -9.92 -0.01
C GLU A 13 3.98 -10.77 1.11
N GLN A 14 4.69 -10.95 2.22
CA GLN A 14 4.15 -11.66 3.38
C GLN A 14 3.08 -10.85 4.10
N LEU A 15 3.26 -9.54 4.21
CA LEU A 15 2.24 -8.66 4.78
C LEU A 15 0.94 -8.71 3.95
N LYS A 16 1.06 -8.69 2.62
CA LYS A 16 -0.08 -8.86 1.71
C LYS A 16 -0.77 -10.20 1.90
N ALA A 17 -0.01 -11.30 1.96
CA ALA A 17 -0.58 -12.63 2.19
C ALA A 17 -1.29 -12.72 3.54
N TYR A 18 -0.71 -12.12 4.59
CA TYR A 18 -1.32 -12.08 5.92
C TYR A 18 -2.63 -11.30 5.94
N VAL A 19 -2.68 -10.10 5.34
CA VAL A 19 -3.89 -9.28 5.23
C VAL A 19 -5.00 -10.00 4.44
N LEU A 20 -4.62 -10.74 3.39
CA LEU A 20 -5.58 -11.53 2.62
C LEU A 20 -6.17 -12.69 3.40
N ALA A 21 -5.37 -13.32 4.27
CA ALA A 21 -5.81 -14.39 5.17
C ALA A 21 -6.58 -13.86 6.40
N HIS A 22 -6.25 -12.65 6.86
CA HIS A 22 -6.81 -12.01 8.06
C HIS A 22 -7.45 -10.68 7.69
N ARG A 23 -8.51 -10.72 6.87
CA ARG A 23 -9.20 -9.51 6.38
C ARG A 23 -9.85 -8.67 7.48
N ASN A 24 -10.09 -9.26 8.66
CA ASN A 24 -10.63 -8.59 9.83
C ASN A 24 -9.54 -7.97 10.73
N ASP A 25 -8.27 -8.10 10.36
CA ASP A 25 -7.15 -7.51 11.09
C ASP A 25 -6.87 -6.11 10.53
N ASP A 26 -7.57 -5.11 11.09
CA ASP A 26 -7.43 -3.70 10.70
C ASP A 26 -5.98 -3.21 10.84
N GLU A 27 -5.24 -3.70 11.83
CA GLU A 27 -3.84 -3.30 12.08
C GLU A 27 -2.93 -3.76 10.93
N ALA A 28 -3.09 -5.00 10.48
CA ALA A 28 -2.38 -5.52 9.31
C ALA A 28 -2.77 -4.74 8.03
N PHE A 29 -4.05 -4.43 7.86
CA PHE A 29 -4.55 -3.67 6.70
C PHE A 29 -3.95 -2.26 6.66
N HIS A 30 -3.98 -1.53 7.79
CA HIS A 30 -3.42 -0.18 7.89
C HIS A 30 -1.91 -0.21 7.61
N ALA A 31 -1.18 -1.16 8.18
CA ALA A 31 0.26 -1.31 7.94
C ALA A 31 0.57 -1.56 6.46
N TYR A 32 -0.25 -2.36 5.77
CA TYR A 32 -0.07 -2.62 4.34
C TYR A 32 -0.33 -1.39 3.47
N ILE A 33 -1.43 -0.66 3.73
CA ILE A 33 -1.79 0.54 2.98
C ILE A 33 -0.78 1.66 3.22
N ASP A 34 -0.35 1.88 4.46
CA ASP A 34 0.64 2.90 4.81
C ASP A 34 1.96 2.66 4.08
N ARG A 35 2.47 1.43 4.10
CA ARG A 35 3.66 1.04 3.33
C ARG A 35 3.47 1.19 1.83
N ARG A 36 2.31 0.81 1.30
CA ARG A 36 2.02 0.94 -0.14
C ARG A 36 1.99 2.39 -0.55
N ARG A 37 1.42 3.25 0.31
CA ARG A 37 1.38 4.69 0.12
C ARG A 37 2.78 5.27 0.16
N ALA A 38 3.59 4.93 1.17
CA ALA A 38 4.98 5.34 1.29
C ALA A 38 5.82 4.92 0.07
N ALA A 39 5.63 3.70 -0.44
CA ALA A 39 6.28 3.25 -1.68
C ALA A 39 5.80 4.04 -2.92
N SER A 40 4.52 4.41 -2.97
CA SER A 40 3.92 5.20 -4.05
C SER A 40 4.17 6.70 -3.97
N ILE A 41 4.80 7.24 -2.93
CA ILE A 41 5.21 8.65 -2.87
C ILE A 41 6.30 8.97 -3.91
N ASN A 42 6.94 7.96 -4.52
CA ASN A 42 7.75 8.15 -5.72
C ASN A 42 6.93 8.38 -7.00
N THR A 43 5.60 8.28 -6.95
CA THR A 43 4.74 8.77 -8.01
C THR A 43 4.68 10.28 -7.85
N VAL A 44 5.40 11.00 -8.70
CA VAL A 44 5.26 12.44 -8.85
C VAL A 44 3.77 12.78 -8.90
N PRO A 45 3.27 13.71 -8.06
CA PRO A 45 1.89 14.15 -8.15
C PRO A 45 1.72 14.82 -9.52
N MET A 46 1.24 14.05 -10.49
CA MET A 46 0.83 14.58 -11.79
C MET A 46 -0.32 15.54 -11.50
N THR A 47 -0.18 16.78 -11.94
CA THR A 47 -1.28 17.74 -11.86
C THR A 47 -2.45 17.22 -12.70
N ILE A 48 -3.68 17.62 -12.35
CA ILE A 48 -4.88 17.23 -13.11
C ILE A 48 -4.70 17.64 -14.59
N GLU A 49 -4.12 18.82 -14.83
CA GLU A 49 -3.80 19.34 -16.16
C GLU A 49 -2.80 18.44 -16.93
N GLU A 50 -1.77 17.92 -16.27
CA GLU A 50 -0.82 16.99 -16.90
C GLU A 50 -1.46 15.64 -17.23
N ALA A 51 -2.33 15.12 -16.35
CA ALA A 51 -3.04 13.86 -16.57
C ALA A 51 -4.04 13.96 -17.75
N GLU A 52 -4.72 15.10 -17.88
CA GLU A 52 -5.63 15.37 -19.00
C GLU A 52 -4.87 15.54 -20.34
N ALA A 53 -3.72 16.21 -20.32
CA ALA A 53 -2.87 16.39 -21.51
C ALA A 53 -2.29 15.06 -22.04
N GLU A 54 -2.00 14.10 -21.15
CA GLU A 54 -1.56 12.75 -21.55
C GLU A 54 -2.69 11.93 -22.18
N LEU A 55 -3.93 12.09 -21.68
CA LEU A 55 -5.10 11.42 -22.24
C LEU A 55 -5.44 11.94 -23.65
N GLN A 56 -5.25 13.23 -23.90
CA GLN A 56 -5.45 13.85 -25.22
C GLN A 56 -4.38 13.48 -26.26
N ARG A 57 -3.25 12.88 -25.86
CA ARG A 57 -2.21 12.40 -26.78
C ARG A 57 -2.41 10.99 -27.32
N ARG A 58 -3.44 10.25 -26.87
CA ARG A 58 -3.75 8.88 -27.33
C ARG A 58 -4.87 8.90 -28.36
#